data_AF-A0A964ITF8-F1
#
_entry.id   AF-A0A964ITF8-F1
#
_cell.length_a   1.000
_cell.length_b   1.000
_cell.length_c   1.000
_cell.angle_alpha   90.00
_cell.angle_beta   90.00
_cell.angle_gamma   90.00
#
_symmetry.space_group_name_H-M   'P 1'
#
loop_
_entity.id
_entity.type
_entity.pdbx_description
1 polymer ?
#
loop_
_entity_poly.entity_id
_entity_poly.type
_entity_poly.pdbx_seq_one_letter_code
_entity_poly.pdbx_strand_id
1 'polypeptide(L)'
;MELNQIRYFLTLCRELNFTRAAEICHVSQPALTKAVKNLEEELGGELFRRERGNSHLTDLGRLVQPHLEQVLPATEMARAKPAVFARARKHPSRWLSCARSARM
;
A
#
# COMPACT_ATOMS: atom_id res chain seq x y z
N MET A 1 -10.50 1.69 3.73
CA MET A 1 -9.03 1.86 3.74
C MET A 1 -8.59 2.06 2.31
N GLU A 2 -7.80 3.10 2.04
CA GLU A 2 -7.35 3.47 0.68
C GLU A 2 -5.83 3.30 0.52
N LEU A 3 -5.36 2.92 -0.68
CA LEU A 3 -3.92 2.73 -0.95
C LEU A 3 -3.09 4.00 -0.72
N ASN A 4 -3.67 5.17 -0.98
CA ASN A 4 -3.00 6.44 -0.72
C ASN A 4 -2.81 6.68 0.78
N GLN A 5 -3.77 6.29 1.63
CA GLN A 5 -3.63 6.40 3.08
C GLN A 5 -2.49 5.53 3.58
N ILE A 6 -2.41 4.29 3.07
CA ILE A 6 -1.32 3.35 3.38
C ILE A 6 0.04 3.92 2.94
N ARG A 7 0.13 4.44 1.70
CA ARG A 7 1.35 5.06 1.19
C ARG A 7 1.80 6.22 2.06
N TYR A 8 0.89 7.11 2.46
CA TYR A 8 1.21 8.26 3.30
C TYR A 8 1.62 7.87 4.71
N PHE A 9 0.92 6.90 5.32
CA PHE A 9 1.27 6.33 6.61
C PHE A 9 2.69 5.74 6.60
N LEU A 10 3.03 4.92 5.61
CA LEU A 10 4.36 4.29 5.51
C LEU A 10 5.47 5.31 5.27
N THR A 11 5.23 6.36 4.46
CA THR A 11 6.18 7.46 4.32
C THR A 11 6.35 8.21 5.64
N LEU A 12 5.26 8.49 6.37
CA LEU A 12 5.31 9.18 7.65
C LEU A 12 6.02 8.35 8.74
N CYS A 13 5.92 7.02 8.71
CA CYS A 13 6.69 6.14 9.59
C CYS A 13 8.21 6.31 9.42
N ARG A 14 8.66 6.59 8.21
CA ARG A 14 10.09 6.79 7.88
C ARG A 14 10.57 8.17 8.27
N GLU A 15 9.77 9.19 7.99
CA GLU A 15 10.17 10.60 8.19
C GLU A 15 9.88 11.14 9.58
N LEU A 16 8.86 10.61 10.28
CA LEU A 16 8.35 11.11 11.56
C LEU A 16 8.01 12.62 11.56
N ASN A 17 7.83 13.19 10.37
CA ASN A 17 7.55 14.59 10.13
C ASN A 17 6.48 14.72 9.05
N PHE A 18 5.32 15.27 9.42
CA PHE A 18 4.17 15.41 8.53
C PHE A 18 4.46 16.30 7.31
N THR A 19 5.22 17.37 7.49
CA THR A 19 5.59 18.29 6.39
C THR A 19 6.51 17.56 5.41
N ARG A 20 7.56 16.91 5.93
CA ARG A 20 8.51 16.17 5.10
C ARG A 20 7.87 15.00 4.36
N ALA A 21 7.02 14.24 5.04
CA ALA A 21 6.28 13.15 4.42
C ALA A 21 5.34 13.64 3.30
N ALA A 22 4.73 14.81 3.48
CA ALA A 22 3.83 15.40 2.48
C ALA A 22 4.60 15.85 1.23
N GLU A 23 5.78 16.46 1.42
CA GLU A 23 6.72 16.80 0.33
C GLU A 23 7.10 15.57 -0.49
N ILE A 24 7.54 14.49 0.18
CA ILE A 24 7.94 13.22 -0.47
C ILE A 24 6.74 12.59 -1.19
N CYS A 25 5.54 12.71 -0.64
CA CYS A 25 4.34 12.15 -1.24
C CYS A 25 3.75 13.02 -2.35
N HIS A 26 4.31 14.21 -2.59
CA HIS A 26 3.83 15.23 -3.53
C HIS A 26 2.38 15.66 -3.27
N VAL A 27 2.04 15.90 -2.00
CA VAL A 27 0.72 16.37 -1.58
C VAL A 27 0.84 17.50 -0.58
N SER A 28 -0.27 18.21 -0.33
CA SER A 28 -0.31 19.19 0.75
C SER A 28 -0.29 18.49 2.11
N GLN A 29 0.35 19.10 3.11
CA GLN A 29 0.38 18.59 4.48
C GLN A 29 -1.02 18.41 5.11
N PRO A 30 -2.03 19.27 4.84
CA PRO A 30 -3.42 19.00 5.24
C PRO A 30 -4.01 17.73 4.60
N ALA A 31 -3.71 17.45 3.33
CA ALA A 31 -4.20 16.24 2.66
C ALA A 31 -3.59 14.98 3.26
N LEU A 32 -2.28 14.98 3.53
CA LEU A 32 -1.61 13.87 4.22
C LEU A 32 -2.19 13.67 5.62
N THR A 33 -2.36 14.75 6.39
CA THR A 33 -2.92 14.68 7.75
C THR A 33 -4.33 14.10 7.73
N LYS A 34 -5.20 14.53 6.81
CA LYS A 34 -6.56 14.00 6.67
C LYS A 34 -6.55 12.52 6.32
N ALA A 35 -5.68 12.10 5.40
CA ALA A 35 -5.58 10.69 5.02
C ALA A 35 -5.10 9.79 6.17
N VAL A 36 -4.13 10.25 6.97
CA VAL A 36 -3.68 9.52 8.17
C VAL A 36 -4.79 9.46 9.21
N LYS A 37 -5.51 10.56 9.46
CA LYS A 37 -6.66 10.57 10.38
C LYS A 37 -7.77 9.62 9.95
N ASN A 38 -8.12 9.59 8.67
CA ASN A 38 -9.12 8.64 8.17
C ASN A 38 -8.67 7.18 8.38
N LEU A 39 -7.36 6.91 8.26
CA LEU A 39 -6.81 5.58 8.54
C LEU A 39 -6.87 5.24 10.05
N GLU A 40 -6.58 6.21 10.91
CA GLU A 40 -6.72 6.09 12.37
C GLU A 40 -8.17 5.81 12.79
N GLU A 41 -9.13 6.53 12.19
CA GLU A 41 -10.56 6.32 12.42
C GLU A 41 -11.01 4.90 12.03
N GLU A 42 -10.54 4.41 10.89
CA GLU A 42 -10.90 3.07 10.41
C GLU A 42 -10.25 1.95 11.24
N LEU A 43 -9.03 2.16 11.73
CA LEU A 43 -8.32 1.21 12.60
C LEU A 43 -8.72 1.34 14.09
N GLY A 44 -9.53 2.33 14.43
CA GLY A 44 -10.05 2.54 15.79
C GLY A 44 -9.04 3.12 16.78
N GLY A 45 -7.98 3.78 16.32
CA GLY A 45 -6.99 4.37 17.22
C GLY A 45 -5.91 5.21 16.54
N GLU A 46 -5.25 6.04 17.33
CA GLU A 46 -4.14 6.88 16.88
C GLU A 46 -2.94 6.03 16.46
N LEU A 47 -2.41 6.31 15.28
CA LEU A 47 -1.20 5.69 14.74
C LEU A 47 0.04 6.54 15.06
N PHE A 48 -0.15 7.86 15.19
CA PHE A 48 0.90 8.80 15.57
C PHE A 48 0.50 9.70 16.73
N ARG A 49 1.44 9.91 17.66
CA ARG A 49 1.34 10.93 18.71
C ARG A 49 2.22 12.13 18.35
N ARG A 50 1.69 13.34 18.51
CA ARG A 50 2.44 14.60 18.27
C ARG A 50 2.98 15.14 19.59
N GLU A 51 4.28 15.39 19.67
CA GLU A 51 4.92 15.95 20.86
C GLU A 51 5.93 17.03 20.46
N ARG A 52 5.70 18.27 20.92
CA ARG A 52 6.61 19.44 20.84
C ARG A 52 7.44 19.54 19.54
N GLY A 53 6.81 19.35 18.38
CA GLY A 53 7.44 19.51 17.06
C GLY A 53 7.86 18.21 16.36
N ASN A 54 7.85 17.08 17.06
CA ASN A 54 8.11 15.76 16.49
C ASN A 54 6.86 14.87 16.54
N SER A 55 6.81 13.88 15.66
CA SER A 55 5.77 12.86 15.67
C SER A 55 6.38 11.51 16.02
N HIS A 56 5.69 10.74 16.84
CA HIS A 56 6.12 9.42 17.27
C HIS A 56 5.08 8.38 16.89
N LEU A 57 5.53 7.21 16.46
CA LEU A 57 4.65 6.09 16.16
C LEU A 57 4.10 5.49 17.47
N THR A 58 2.80 5.30 17.55
CA THR A 58 2.12 4.68 18.70
C THR A 58 2.33 3.16 18.69
N ASP A 59 1.92 2.47 19.76
CA ASP A 59 1.95 1.00 19.81
C ASP A 59 1.05 0.38 18.72
N LEU A 60 -0.12 0.97 18.48
CA LEU A 60 -0.99 0.58 17.36
C LEU A 60 -0.30 0.81 16.02
N GLY A 61 0.34 1.97 15.84
CA GLY A 61 1.13 2.27 14.64
C GLY A 61 2.22 1.22 14.36
N ARG A 62 2.97 0.83 15.39
CA ARG A 62 4.01 -0.22 15.30
C ARG A 62 3.41 -1.59 14.97
N LEU A 63 2.26 -1.91 15.55
CA LEU A 63 1.56 -3.17 15.32
C LEU A 63 1.09 -3.30 13.87
N VAL A 64 0.49 -2.24 13.30
CA VAL A 64 -0.09 -2.30 11.95
C VAL A 64 0.93 -2.09 10.83
N GLN A 65 2.05 -1.40 11.11
CA GLN A 65 3.08 -1.11 10.12
C GLN A 65 3.52 -2.33 9.28
N PRO A 66 3.96 -3.46 9.86
CA PRO A 66 4.44 -4.60 9.06
C PRO A 66 3.34 -5.20 8.18
N HIS A 67 2.07 -5.13 8.58
CA HIS A 67 0.96 -5.60 7.75
C HIS A 67 0.72 -4.67 6.56
N LEU A 68 0.77 -3.35 6.78
CA LEU A 68 0.58 -2.36 5.73
C LEU A 68 1.75 -2.32 4.72
N GLU A 69 2.97 -2.61 5.16
CA GLU A 69 4.15 -2.75 4.29
C GLU A 69 3.98 -3.87 3.24
N GLN A 70 3.23 -4.92 3.56
CA GLN A 70 2.97 -6.03 2.63
C GLN A 70 1.92 -5.70 1.56
N VAL A 71 1.09 -4.68 1.78
CA VAL A 71 -0.02 -4.34 0.86
C VAL A 71 0.49 -3.73 -0.45
N LEU A 72 1.45 -2.81 -0.38
CA LEU A 72 1.93 -2.11 -1.58
C LEU A 72 2.56 -3.08 -2.62
N PRO A 73 3.50 -3.97 -2.26
CA PRO A 73 4.03 -4.95 -3.22
C PRO A 73 2.96 -5.86 -3.82
N ALA A 74 2.00 -6.30 -3.01
CA ALA A 74 0.89 -7.14 -3.47
C ALA A 74 0.02 -6.42 -4.52
N THR A 75 -0.21 -5.11 -4.34
CA THR A 75 -0.97 -4.31 -5.30
C THR A 75 -0.23 -4.11 -6.62
N GLU A 76 1.09 -3.91 -6.57
CA GLU A 76 1.92 -3.79 -7.78
C GLU A 76 1.99 -5.13 -8.53
N MET A 77 2.13 -6.25 -7.82
CA MET A 77 2.03 -7.59 -8.42
C MET A 77 0.68 -7.83 -9.10
N ALA A 78 -0.42 -7.38 -8.49
CA ALA A 78 -1.74 -7.49 -9.08
C ALA A 78 -1.87 -6.65 -10.37
N ARG A 79 -1.31 -5.44 -10.40
CA ARG A 79 -1.28 -4.56 -11.58
C ARG A 79 -0.41 -5.07 -12.72
N ALA A 80 0.63 -5.84 -12.44
CA ALA A 80 1.54 -6.38 -13.46
C ALA A 80 1.00 -7.63 -14.20
N LYS A 81 0.15 -8.44 -13.54
CA LYS A 81 -0.38 -9.70 -14.09
C LYS A 81 -1.24 -9.60 -15.38
N PRO A 82 -1.99 -8.52 -15.68
CA PRO A 82 -2.72 -8.39 -16.93
C PRO A 82 -1.82 -8.44 -18.18
N ALA A 83 -0.59 -7.93 -18.09
CA ALA A 83 0.38 -8.01 -19.17
C ALA A 83 0.75 -9.47 -19.50
N VAL A 84 0.80 -10.33 -18.47
CA VAL A 84 1.05 -11.76 -18.61
C VAL A 84 -0.18 -12.49 -19.16
N PHE A 85 -1.39 -12.17 -18.68
CA PHE A 85 -2.63 -12.78 -19.16
C PHE A 85 -2.93 -12.43 -20.63
N ALA A 86 -2.72 -11.19 -21.04
CA ALA A 86 -2.97 -10.74 -22.41
C ALA A 86 -2.05 -11.44 -23.45
N ARG A 87 -0.81 -11.74 -23.07
CA ARG A 87 0.17 -12.42 -23.94
C ARG A 87 -0.22 -13.88 -24.22
N ALA A 88 -0.88 -14.54 -23.26
CA ALA A 88 -1.34 -15.92 -23.41
C ALA A 88 -2.50 -16.09 -24.40
N ARG A 89 -3.31 -15.04 -24.64
CA ARG A 89 -4.46 -15.09 -25.57
C ARG A 89 -4.10 -14.89 -27.05
N LYS A 90 -2.92 -14.35 -27.37
CA LYS A 90 -2.52 -14.11 -28.77
C LYS A 90 -2.13 -15.37 -29.56
N HIS A 91 -2.03 -16.54 -28.91
CA HIS A 91 -1.77 -17.83 -29.57
C HIS A 91 -2.67 -18.97 -29.02
N PRO A 92 -3.96 -19.01 -29.40
CA PRO A 92 -4.92 -20.00 -28.90
C PRO A 92 -4.60 -21.45 -29.29
N SER A 93 -3.86 -21.69 -30.38
CA SER A 93 -3.51 -23.03 -30.86
C SER A 93 -2.49 -23.78 -30.01
N ARG A 94 -1.80 -23.10 -29.08
CA ARG A 94 -0.80 -23.71 -28.19
C ARG A 94 -1.37 -24.14 -26.82
N TRP A 95 -2.60 -23.75 -26.50
CA TRP A 95 -3.29 -24.12 -25.26
C TRP A 95 -3.95 -25.50 -25.33
N LEU A 96 -4.35 -25.95 -26.53
CA LEU A 96 -5.00 -27.25 -26.74
C LEU A 96 -4.02 -28.44 -26.69
N SER A 97 -2.72 -28.21 -26.91
CA SER A 97 -1.71 -29.27 -26.85
C SER A 97 -1.27 -29.63 -25.43
N CYS A 98 -1.27 -28.68 -24.48
CA CYS A 98 -0.99 -28.99 -23.06
C CYS A 98 -2.19 -29.57 -22.31
N ALA A 99 -3.43 -29.26 -22.70
CA ALA A 99 -4.61 -29.76 -21.99
C ALA A 99 -4.95 -31.24 -22.29
N ARG A 100 -4.33 -31.86 -23.32
CA ARG A 100 -4.54 -33.27 -23.68
C ARG A 100 -3.54 -34.25 -23.08
N SER A 101 -2.39 -33.80 -22.57
CA SER A 101 -1.38 -34.69 -21.98
C SER A 101 -1.59 -35.00 -20.50
N ALA A 102 -2.60 -34.41 -19.84
CA ALA A 102 -2.93 -34.70 -18.44
C ALA A 102 -4.02 -35.79 -18.27
N ARG A 103 -4.28 -36.58 -19.33
CA ARG A 103 -5.24 -37.69 -19.29
C ARG A 103 -4.67 -38.89 -20.04
N MET A 104 -3.61 -39.48 -19.49
CA MET A 104 -3.18 -40.87 -19.69
C MET A 104 -2.27 -41.29 -18.55
#